data_AF-A0A812ERY4-F1
#
_entry.id   AF-A0A812ERY4-F1
#
_cell.length_a   1.000
_cell.length_b   1.000
_cell.length_c   1.000
_cell.angle_alpha   90.00
_cell.angle_beta   90.00
_cell.angle_gamma   90.00
#
_symmetry.space_group_name_H-M   'P 1'
#
loop_
_entity.id
_entity.type
_entity.pdbx_description
1 polymer ?
#
loop_
_entity_poly.entity_id
_entity_poly.type
_entity_poly.pdbx_seq_one_letter_code
_entity_poly.pdbx_strand_id
1 'polypeptide(L)'
;MKMPQRLLTLAALLTVLVILLLNTAMVSRLFSVSAEYREQINKAADRVHLVYKDPYRIDYANTAAGANRAHLHLLRKNLNKSNATSGAGGGGGGGGGGGGTANGGDGDDDNMSVEREKAAHDQNDTPEQEDDTVFRREHHQQQQSGYYNELQRRLDKSLRWYKSKRTALLNADILRHSINTSDSTLYIKDLQHIVQKYFREKPNTVPMRRRNLRLPNLKTIFQDYGMMSKLTSWEAVFYNIQQDALYDGRDPVINAVLKDLAEQPIEEVEMKTGGTQLKLIFTFQNEGRALFKPMRFPRDKETLPNHFYFVDFERHNAEIAAFHLDRILNFNRVPPNTGRLINMTRDIKRLADKKLAKTFFISPAQNVCFHGSCSYYCDTSHAICGNPDMLEGSFALLLPPEKVAPRKTWRSPWRRSYSKHRKALWEIYDDYCDQVRLKPPFNKGRRLVDMMDMAVFDFLTGNMDRHHYDTFREFGNDTFPLHLDNGRAFGKSHHDELTILAPVYQCCLIRYSTLLKLFHFYQGPVPLSQLMQQSMAADALFPILTDSHLQALDRRVGIVLRTVYECIMRGNAVADVIVDDGF
;
A
#
# COMPACT_ATOMS: atom_id res chain seq x y z
N MET A 1 33.92 -61.33 39.44
CA MET A 1 32.55 -61.40 38.88
C MET A 1 32.39 -60.28 37.86
N LYS A 2 32.49 -60.58 36.56
CA LYS A 2 32.32 -59.59 35.48
C LYS A 2 30.88 -59.71 34.96
N MET A 3 30.08 -58.67 35.16
CA MET A 3 28.74 -58.57 34.57
C MET A 3 28.86 -58.59 33.04
N PRO A 4 28.02 -59.36 32.32
CA PRO A 4 28.16 -59.48 30.87
C PRO A 4 27.69 -58.20 30.18
N GLN A 5 28.52 -57.69 29.28
CA GLN A 5 28.41 -56.46 28.48
C GLN A 5 27.08 -56.31 27.70
N ARG A 6 26.31 -57.40 27.57
CA ARG A 6 24.96 -57.43 26.98
C ARG A 6 23.87 -56.82 27.87
N LEU A 7 24.04 -56.84 29.20
CA LEU A 7 23.08 -56.24 30.13
C LEU A 7 23.18 -54.71 30.17
N LEU A 8 24.39 -54.15 29.99
CA LEU A 8 24.59 -52.70 29.90
C LEU A 8 24.03 -52.11 28.60
N THR A 9 24.15 -52.83 27.48
CA THR A 9 23.59 -52.38 26.19
C THR A 9 22.06 -52.45 26.18
N LEU A 10 21.46 -53.48 26.79
CA LEU A 10 20.01 -53.55 26.96
C LEU A 10 19.48 -52.45 27.89
N ALA A 11 20.17 -52.16 28.99
CA ALA A 11 19.80 -51.08 29.89
C ALA A 11 19.87 -49.72 29.18
N ALA A 12 20.93 -49.46 28.40
CA ALA A 12 21.07 -48.21 27.65
C ALA A 12 19.97 -48.04 26.58
N LEU A 13 19.62 -49.11 25.86
CA LEU A 13 18.54 -49.09 24.87
C LEU A 13 17.16 -48.88 25.54
N LEU A 14 16.92 -49.48 26.70
CA LEU A 14 15.68 -49.25 27.46
C LEU A 14 15.59 -47.78 27.91
N THR A 15 16.69 -47.19 28.38
CA THR A 15 16.71 -45.78 28.82
C THR A 15 16.42 -44.83 27.67
N VAL A 16 16.99 -45.07 26.48
CA VAL A 16 16.72 -44.27 25.28
C VAL A 16 15.25 -44.41 24.83
N LEU A 17 14.69 -45.62 24.90
CA LEU A 17 13.29 -45.86 24.55
C LEU A 17 12.33 -45.15 25.52
N VAL A 18 12.64 -45.15 26.82
CA VAL A 18 11.87 -44.46 27.85
C VAL A 18 11.95 -42.93 27.67
N ILE A 19 13.11 -42.38 27.32
CA ILE A 19 13.26 -40.95 27.01
C ILE A 19 12.46 -40.55 25.76
N LEU A 20 12.46 -41.39 24.72
CA LEU A 20 11.66 -41.16 23.51
C LEU A 20 10.15 -41.23 23.77
N LEU A 21 9.69 -42.18 24.60
CA LEU A 21 8.29 -42.32 24.98
C LEU A 21 7.82 -41.19 25.92
N LEU A 22 8.69 -40.73 26.82
CA LEU A 22 8.40 -39.57 27.67
C LEU A 22 8.33 -38.28 26.84
N ASN A 23 9.21 -38.09 25.86
CA ASN A 23 9.18 -36.92 24.98
C ASN A 23 7.98 -36.89 24.04
N THR A 24 7.55 -38.03 23.47
CA THR A 24 6.33 -38.06 22.65
C THR A 24 5.07 -37.81 23.48
N ALA A 25 4.99 -38.36 24.70
CA ALA A 25 3.89 -38.08 25.63
C ALA A 25 3.87 -36.61 26.11
N MET A 26 5.03 -35.99 26.30
CA MET A 26 5.15 -34.58 26.69
C MET A 26 4.81 -33.63 25.53
N VAL A 27 5.22 -33.97 24.30
CA VAL A 27 4.88 -33.21 23.08
C VAL A 27 3.39 -33.35 22.75
N SER A 28 2.78 -34.52 22.90
CA SER A 28 1.32 -34.68 22.75
C SER A 28 0.52 -33.92 23.80
N ARG A 29 1.05 -33.73 25.02
CA ARG A 29 0.45 -32.87 26.06
C ARG A 29 0.65 -31.37 25.82
N LEU A 30 1.70 -30.97 25.09
CA LEU A 30 1.95 -29.57 24.70
C LEU A 30 1.12 -29.13 23.47
N PHE A 31 0.72 -30.06 22.60
CA PHE A 31 -0.13 -29.78 21.43
C PHE A 31 -1.62 -30.08 21.62
N SER A 32 -2.02 -30.70 22.72
CA SER A 32 -3.42 -30.78 23.12
C SER A 32 -3.85 -29.47 23.78
N VAL A 33 -4.20 -28.47 22.96
CA VAL A 33 -5.00 -27.32 23.41
C VAL A 33 -6.25 -27.89 24.08
N SER A 34 -6.34 -27.77 25.41
CA SER A 34 -7.46 -28.34 26.15
C SER A 34 -8.78 -27.75 25.62
N ALA A 35 -9.79 -28.60 25.49
CA ALA A 35 -11.13 -28.17 25.07
C ALA A 35 -11.66 -27.03 25.98
N GLU A 36 -11.24 -27.01 27.24
CA GLU A 36 -11.50 -25.92 28.20
C GLU A 36 -10.88 -24.58 27.81
N TYR A 37 -9.68 -24.56 27.21
CA TYR A 37 -9.06 -23.31 26.74
C TYR A 37 -9.75 -22.77 25.49
N ARG A 38 -10.21 -23.65 24.58
CA ARG A 38 -11.07 -23.27 23.44
C ARG A 38 -12.43 -22.75 23.91
N GLU A 39 -13.01 -23.36 24.93
CA GLU A 39 -14.28 -22.92 25.52
C GLU A 39 -14.13 -21.58 26.24
N GLN A 40 -13.00 -21.32 26.90
CA GLN A 40 -12.70 -20.02 27.52
C GLN A 40 -12.49 -18.91 26.48
N ILE A 41 -11.82 -19.19 25.35
CA ILE A 41 -11.70 -18.25 24.23
C ILE A 41 -13.07 -17.96 23.62
N ASN A 42 -13.91 -18.97 23.40
CA ASN A 42 -15.25 -18.79 22.87
C ASN A 42 -16.16 -18.02 23.86
N LYS A 43 -16.09 -18.30 25.17
CA LYS A 43 -16.80 -17.53 26.19
C LYS A 43 -16.29 -16.08 26.33
N ALA A 44 -15.01 -15.83 26.06
CA ALA A 44 -14.45 -14.48 26.01
C ALA A 44 -14.91 -13.73 24.74
N ALA A 45 -14.98 -14.40 23.59
CA ALA A 45 -15.55 -13.87 22.35
C ALA A 45 -17.05 -13.55 22.50
N ASP A 46 -17.81 -14.41 23.17
CA ASP A 46 -19.24 -14.21 23.45
C ASP A 46 -19.48 -13.08 24.47
N ARG A 47 -18.60 -12.89 25.45
CA ARG A 47 -18.68 -11.76 26.40
C ARG A 47 -18.39 -10.40 25.76
N VAL A 48 -17.55 -10.36 24.71
CA VAL A 48 -17.37 -9.16 23.88
C VAL A 48 -18.61 -8.91 23.01
N HIS A 49 -19.34 -9.95 22.61
CA HIS A 49 -20.61 -9.85 21.88
C HIS A 49 -21.80 -9.41 22.74
N LEU A 50 -21.81 -9.68 24.05
CA LEU A 50 -22.98 -9.51 24.92
C LEU A 50 -23.24 -8.08 25.44
N VAL A 51 -22.44 -7.08 25.06
CA VAL A 51 -22.68 -5.66 25.44
C VAL A 51 -23.42 -4.87 24.34
N TYR A 52 -23.68 -5.46 23.17
CA TYR A 52 -24.43 -4.80 22.10
C TYR A 52 -25.60 -5.68 21.65
N LYS A 53 -26.78 -5.43 22.23
CA LYS A 53 -28.04 -5.84 21.59
C LYS A 53 -28.16 -5.09 20.27
N ASP A 54 -28.13 -5.88 19.20
CA ASP A 54 -28.20 -5.53 17.79
C ASP A 54 -29.57 -4.92 17.42
N PRO A 55 -29.66 -3.66 16.97
CA PRO A 55 -30.87 -3.10 16.38
C PRO A 55 -31.00 -3.39 14.87
N TYR A 56 -30.07 -4.11 14.24
CA TYR A 56 -30.00 -4.35 12.79
C TYR A 56 -29.72 -5.81 12.40
N ARG A 57 -30.25 -6.77 13.17
CA ARG A 57 -30.29 -8.17 12.73
C ARG A 57 -31.22 -8.29 11.51
N ILE A 58 -30.66 -8.11 10.32
CA ILE A 58 -31.34 -8.36 9.05
C ILE A 58 -31.06 -9.82 8.69
N ASP A 59 -32.04 -10.68 8.91
CA ASP A 59 -32.02 -12.04 8.35
C ASP A 59 -32.04 -11.92 6.81
N TYR A 60 -30.90 -12.19 6.17
CA TYR A 60 -30.79 -12.33 4.71
C TYR A 60 -31.36 -13.68 4.26
N ALA A 61 -32.63 -13.94 4.59
CA ALA A 61 -33.37 -15.11 4.11
C ALA A 61 -34.15 -14.74 2.84
N ASN A 62 -33.86 -15.51 1.78
CA ASN A 62 -34.54 -15.48 0.49
C ASN A 62 -36.07 -15.55 0.63
N THR A 63 -36.77 -14.47 0.28
CA THR A 63 -38.14 -14.55 -0.25
C THR A 63 -38.52 -13.29 -1.06
N ALA A 64 -38.99 -13.52 -2.30
CA ALA A 64 -39.94 -12.73 -3.12
C ALA A 64 -39.48 -12.23 -4.52
N ALA A 65 -40.22 -12.74 -5.53
CA ALA A 65 -40.56 -12.21 -6.86
C ALA A 65 -39.45 -12.02 -7.93
N GLY A 66 -39.39 -12.95 -8.89
CA GLY A 66 -38.43 -12.97 -10.00
C GLY A 66 -38.41 -11.72 -10.90
N ALA A 67 -39.52 -10.98 -11.02
CA ALA A 67 -39.57 -9.72 -11.79
C ALA A 67 -38.76 -8.58 -11.12
N ASN A 68 -38.75 -8.52 -9.79
CA ASN A 68 -37.99 -7.53 -9.03
C ASN A 68 -36.48 -7.86 -9.03
N ARG A 69 -36.15 -9.17 -9.04
CA ARG A 69 -34.75 -9.64 -9.12
C ARG A 69 -34.08 -9.30 -10.45
N ALA A 70 -34.78 -9.50 -11.58
CA ALA A 70 -34.24 -9.17 -12.90
C ALA A 70 -34.01 -7.66 -13.08
N HIS A 71 -34.92 -6.83 -12.56
CA HIS A 71 -34.77 -5.37 -12.57
C HIS A 71 -33.58 -4.91 -11.73
N LEU A 72 -33.45 -5.39 -10.48
CA LEU A 72 -32.31 -5.08 -9.61
C LEU A 72 -30.98 -5.54 -10.22
N HIS A 73 -30.94 -6.72 -10.83
CA HIS A 73 -29.75 -7.21 -11.53
C HIS A 73 -29.37 -6.28 -12.70
N LEU A 74 -30.35 -5.80 -13.48
CA LEU A 74 -30.10 -4.83 -14.55
C LEU A 74 -29.57 -3.49 -14.00
N LEU A 75 -30.13 -2.98 -12.91
CA LEU A 75 -29.66 -1.75 -12.26
C LEU A 75 -28.20 -1.87 -11.79
N ARG A 76 -27.85 -2.99 -11.14
CA ARG A 76 -26.47 -3.28 -10.71
C ARG A 76 -25.52 -3.38 -11.89
N LYS A 77 -25.93 -4.10 -12.94
CA LYS A 77 -25.17 -4.21 -14.17
C LYS A 77 -24.94 -2.85 -14.82
N ASN A 78 -25.93 -1.97 -14.79
CA ASN A 78 -25.81 -0.61 -15.31
C ASN A 78 -24.88 0.26 -14.47
N LEU A 79 -24.87 0.11 -13.14
CA LEU A 79 -23.90 0.75 -12.25
C LEU A 79 -22.46 0.40 -12.69
N ASN A 80 -22.21 -0.88 -12.95
CA ASN A 80 -20.89 -1.42 -13.29
C ASN A 80 -20.46 -1.24 -14.75
N LYS A 81 -21.38 -1.25 -15.71
CA LYS A 81 -21.13 -1.10 -17.16
C LYS A 81 -20.56 0.26 -17.57
N SER A 82 -20.45 1.18 -16.63
CA SER A 82 -19.95 2.52 -16.89
C SER A 82 -18.44 2.60 -17.19
N ASN A 83 -17.64 1.56 -16.96
CA ASN A 83 -16.17 1.65 -16.94
C ASN A 83 -15.40 0.55 -17.70
N ALA A 84 -15.68 0.29 -18.98
CA ALA A 84 -14.75 -0.46 -19.84
C ALA A 84 -13.68 0.44 -20.52
N THR A 85 -13.79 1.76 -20.42
CA THR A 85 -12.89 2.71 -21.10
C THR A 85 -12.72 4.00 -20.30
N SER A 86 -11.93 3.97 -19.23
CA SER A 86 -11.28 5.19 -18.70
C SER A 86 -10.15 4.82 -17.73
N GLY A 87 -8.94 4.85 -18.25
CA GLY A 87 -7.71 4.56 -17.53
C GLY A 87 -6.48 4.90 -18.36
N ALA A 88 -6.55 5.96 -19.16
CA ALA A 88 -5.40 6.58 -19.79
C ALA A 88 -5.51 8.09 -19.47
N GLY A 89 -4.57 8.60 -18.68
CA GLY A 89 -4.48 10.02 -18.41
C GLY A 89 -4.18 10.78 -19.70
N GLY A 90 -5.18 11.50 -20.21
CA GLY A 90 -5.00 12.47 -21.29
C GLY A 90 -4.21 13.66 -20.78
N GLY A 91 -3.03 13.88 -21.39
CA GLY A 91 -2.42 15.19 -21.47
C GLY A 91 -3.25 16.06 -22.41
N GLY A 92 -3.56 17.28 -21.97
CA GLY A 92 -4.31 18.26 -22.75
C GLY A 92 -3.44 19.45 -23.15
N GLY A 93 -3.68 19.92 -24.38
CA GLY A 93 -3.32 21.23 -24.93
C GLY A 93 -2.63 21.10 -26.29
N GLY A 94 -3.14 21.58 -27.43
CA GLY A 94 -4.34 22.37 -27.75
C GLY A 94 -4.23 22.88 -29.21
N GLY A 95 -5.37 23.26 -29.82
CA GLY A 95 -5.50 23.91 -31.15
C GLY A 95 -5.62 22.93 -32.32
N GLY A 96 -6.80 22.71 -32.92
CA GLY A 96 -7.52 23.61 -33.85
C GLY A 96 -6.94 23.39 -35.25
N GLY A 97 -7.63 23.02 -36.33
CA GLY A 97 -9.03 22.86 -36.72
C GLY A 97 -9.02 22.85 -38.26
N GLY A 98 -9.88 22.07 -38.92
CA GLY A 98 -10.21 22.25 -40.34
C GLY A 98 -9.70 21.18 -41.33
N GLY A 99 -10.61 20.25 -41.67
CA GLY A 99 -11.03 19.88 -43.03
C GLY A 99 -10.02 19.45 -44.11
N GLY A 100 -10.30 18.31 -44.75
CA GLY A 100 -9.94 18.12 -46.16
C GLY A 100 -9.35 16.75 -46.51
N THR A 101 -10.15 15.95 -47.19
CA THR A 101 -9.85 14.71 -47.91
C THR A 101 -8.69 14.80 -48.91
N ALA A 102 -7.90 13.73 -49.05
CA ALA A 102 -7.76 12.90 -50.27
C ALA A 102 -6.37 12.28 -50.46
N ASN A 103 -6.37 10.97 -50.74
CA ASN A 103 -5.51 10.16 -51.61
C ASN A 103 -3.99 10.43 -51.73
N GLY A 104 -3.23 9.37 -51.38
CA GLY A 104 -2.51 8.58 -52.39
C GLY A 104 -1.04 8.93 -52.64
N GLY A 105 -0.18 7.92 -52.61
CA GLY A 105 1.15 7.99 -53.25
C GLY A 105 2.26 7.33 -52.44
N ASP A 106 2.52 6.07 -52.76
CA ASP A 106 3.67 5.25 -52.37
C ASP A 106 5.02 5.79 -52.84
N GLY A 107 6.09 5.22 -52.26
CA GLY A 107 7.43 5.08 -52.85
C GLY A 107 8.47 5.97 -52.15
N ASP A 108 9.26 5.42 -51.21
CA ASP A 108 10.57 4.78 -51.47
C ASP A 108 11.62 5.81 -51.92
N ASP A 109 12.89 5.80 -51.52
CA ASP A 109 13.67 5.26 -50.42
C ASP A 109 15.05 5.97 -50.61
N ASP A 110 15.96 5.84 -49.64
CA ASP A 110 17.41 5.88 -49.86
C ASP A 110 18.17 7.21 -50.14
N ASN A 111 18.79 7.67 -49.05
CA ASN A 111 20.24 7.52 -48.81
C ASN A 111 21.18 8.74 -49.01
N MET A 112 21.80 9.09 -47.88
CA MET A 112 23.16 9.58 -47.62
C MET A 112 23.84 10.67 -48.45
N SER A 113 24.53 11.52 -47.66
CA SER A 113 25.84 12.17 -47.92
C SER A 113 25.80 13.45 -48.76
N VAL A 114 26.68 14.45 -48.63
CA VAL A 114 27.77 14.87 -47.73
C VAL A 114 28.16 16.27 -48.26
N GLU A 115 28.64 17.14 -47.37
CA GLU A 115 29.51 18.31 -47.65
C GLU A 115 29.00 19.64 -48.29
N ARG A 116 29.36 20.69 -47.55
CA ARG A 116 30.10 21.92 -47.92
C ARG A 116 29.41 23.10 -48.59
N GLU A 117 29.36 24.15 -47.78
CA GLU A 117 29.60 25.57 -48.04
C GLU A 117 30.21 25.97 -49.39
N LYS A 118 29.66 27.05 -49.97
CA LYS A 118 30.42 28.11 -50.64
C LYS A 118 29.70 29.46 -50.54
N ALA A 119 30.53 30.49 -50.45
CA ALA A 119 30.29 31.86 -50.05
C ALA A 119 29.73 32.79 -51.16
N ALA A 120 29.20 33.95 -50.74
CA ALA A 120 29.33 35.26 -51.39
C ALA A 120 29.03 36.33 -50.31
N HIS A 121 30.02 37.08 -49.81
CA HIS A 121 30.47 38.40 -50.28
C HIS A 121 29.40 39.51 -50.20
N ASP A 122 29.55 40.45 -49.26
CA ASP A 122 29.85 41.83 -49.65
C ASP A 122 30.54 42.66 -48.54
N GLN A 123 31.35 43.61 -49.00
CA GLN A 123 32.26 44.57 -48.32
C GLN A 123 31.45 45.77 -47.76
N ASN A 124 31.92 46.81 -47.04
CA ASN A 124 33.11 47.28 -46.33
C ASN A 124 32.60 48.53 -45.57
N ASP A 125 33.10 48.84 -44.37
CA ASP A 125 33.47 50.20 -43.95
C ASP A 125 34.09 50.22 -42.53
N THR A 126 35.18 50.98 -42.39
CA THR A 126 36.05 51.18 -41.21
C THR A 126 35.99 52.65 -40.75
N PRO A 127 36.70 53.11 -39.70
CA PRO A 127 36.70 52.70 -38.28
C PRO A 127 36.49 53.92 -37.34
N GLU A 128 35.95 53.74 -36.14
CA GLU A 128 36.06 54.75 -35.07
C GLU A 128 36.66 54.14 -33.81
N GLN A 129 37.73 54.76 -33.33
CA GLN A 129 38.43 54.44 -32.09
C GLN A 129 37.65 55.02 -30.91
N GLU A 130 37.09 54.16 -30.05
CA GLU A 130 36.71 54.54 -28.69
C GLU A 130 37.12 53.48 -27.65
N ASP A 131 38.00 53.94 -26.76
CA ASP A 131 38.10 53.65 -25.32
C ASP A 131 38.38 52.22 -24.80
N ASP A 132 39.67 51.88 -24.77
CA ASP A 132 40.27 50.67 -24.19
C ASP A 132 40.14 50.55 -22.64
N THR A 133 39.48 51.51 -21.97
CA THR A 133 39.33 51.51 -20.51
C THR A 133 38.02 50.88 -20.00
N VAL A 134 37.00 50.75 -20.86
CA VAL A 134 35.71 50.12 -20.52
C VAL A 134 35.80 48.59 -20.64
N PHE A 135 36.46 48.08 -21.68
CA PHE A 135 36.64 46.64 -21.90
C PHE A 135 37.39 45.93 -20.77
N ARG A 136 38.36 46.62 -20.14
CA ARG A 136 39.14 46.08 -19.00
C ARG A 136 38.32 45.99 -17.71
N ARG A 137 37.33 46.86 -17.52
CA ARG A 137 36.40 46.81 -16.36
C ARG A 137 35.33 45.74 -16.54
N GLU A 138 34.83 45.55 -17.77
CA GLU A 138 33.84 44.52 -18.08
C GLU A 138 34.44 43.11 -18.01
N HIS A 139 35.67 42.91 -18.47
CA HIS A 139 36.37 41.62 -18.33
C HIS A 139 36.66 41.24 -16.87
N HIS A 140 36.98 42.21 -16.01
CA HIS A 140 37.16 41.99 -14.57
C HIS A 140 35.84 41.69 -13.84
N GLN A 141 34.74 42.34 -14.23
CA GLN A 141 33.40 42.04 -13.68
C GLN A 141 32.86 40.67 -14.16
N GLN A 142 33.11 40.27 -15.41
CA GLN A 142 32.76 38.93 -15.90
C GLN A 142 33.58 37.82 -15.25
N GLN A 143 34.88 38.05 -14.99
CA GLN A 143 35.71 37.11 -14.23
C GLN A 143 35.31 37.01 -12.76
N GLN A 144 34.93 38.12 -12.11
CA GLN A 144 34.36 38.08 -10.75
C GLN A 144 33.02 37.34 -10.72
N SER A 145 32.12 37.59 -11.67
CA SER A 145 30.85 36.87 -11.79
C SER A 145 31.06 35.36 -12.03
N GLY A 146 32.01 34.98 -12.88
CA GLY A 146 32.40 33.58 -13.11
C GLY A 146 32.96 32.90 -11.85
N TYR A 147 33.81 33.61 -11.10
CA TYR A 147 34.35 33.13 -9.82
C TYR A 147 33.27 32.96 -8.75
N TYR A 148 32.38 33.93 -8.59
CA TYR A 148 31.25 33.84 -7.66
C TYR A 148 30.29 32.70 -8.03
N ASN A 149 29.99 32.51 -9.32
CA ASN A 149 29.14 31.42 -9.79
C ASN A 149 29.77 30.04 -9.56
N GLU A 150 31.09 29.92 -9.70
CA GLU A 150 31.82 28.68 -9.40
C GLU A 150 31.92 28.44 -7.88
N LEU A 151 32.13 29.49 -7.09
CA LEU A 151 32.11 29.41 -5.63
C LEU A 151 30.73 28.96 -5.14
N GLN A 152 29.65 29.53 -5.70
CA GLN A 152 28.27 29.16 -5.39
C GLN A 152 28.00 27.68 -5.73
N ARG A 153 28.47 27.21 -6.90
CA ARG A 153 28.36 25.79 -7.29
C ARG A 153 29.13 24.86 -6.36
N ARG A 154 30.31 25.27 -5.88
CA ARG A 154 31.12 24.52 -4.91
C ARG A 154 30.51 24.55 -3.52
N LEU A 155 29.94 25.68 -3.09
CA LEU A 155 29.20 25.82 -1.84
C LEU A 155 27.96 24.94 -1.88
N ASP A 156 27.18 24.98 -2.95
CA ASP A 156 26.00 24.13 -3.14
C ASP A 156 26.37 22.65 -3.19
N LYS A 157 27.48 22.27 -3.84
CA LYS A 157 28.00 20.88 -3.81
C LYS A 157 28.39 20.47 -2.39
N SER A 158 29.03 21.37 -1.63
CA SER A 158 29.45 21.11 -0.25
C SER A 158 28.25 21.06 0.71
N LEU A 159 27.25 21.92 0.51
CA LEU A 159 25.97 21.90 1.23
C LEU A 159 25.19 20.63 0.91
N ARG A 160 25.13 20.22 -0.37
CA ARG A 160 24.54 18.95 -0.80
C ARG A 160 25.25 17.76 -0.18
N TRP A 161 26.58 17.78 -0.11
CA TRP A 161 27.37 16.74 0.55
C TRP A 161 27.13 16.71 2.06
N TYR A 162 27.09 17.87 2.73
CA TYR A 162 26.83 18.00 4.16
C TYR A 162 25.40 17.55 4.54
N LYS A 163 24.37 18.00 3.79
CA LYS A 163 22.96 17.58 3.96
C LYS A 163 22.79 16.08 3.69
N SER A 164 23.39 15.55 2.62
CA SER A 164 23.40 14.10 2.36
C SER A 164 24.10 13.30 3.46
N LYS A 165 25.11 13.87 4.13
CA LYS A 165 25.79 13.25 5.27
C LYS A 165 24.91 13.29 6.53
N ARG A 166 24.08 14.32 6.71
CA ARG A 166 23.10 14.43 7.80
C ARG A 166 21.94 13.44 7.66
N THR A 167 21.41 13.22 6.46
CA THR A 167 20.43 12.13 6.22
C THR A 167 21.05 10.75 6.44
N ALA A 168 22.31 10.57 6.04
CA ALA A 168 23.04 9.33 6.31
C ALA A 168 23.35 9.15 7.81
N LEU A 169 23.62 10.24 8.55
CA LEU A 169 23.77 10.24 10.00
C LEU A 169 22.45 9.95 10.70
N LEU A 170 21.32 10.49 10.23
CA LEU A 170 20.00 10.15 10.77
C LEU A 170 19.67 8.67 10.58
N ASN A 171 19.87 8.14 9.37
CA ASN A 171 19.72 6.72 9.11
C ASN A 171 20.71 5.91 9.97
N ALA A 172 21.95 6.38 10.13
CA ALA A 172 22.96 5.72 10.95
C ALA A 172 22.67 5.83 12.46
N ASP A 173 22.02 6.88 12.96
CA ASP A 173 21.69 7.06 14.37
C ASP A 173 20.46 6.22 14.74
N ILE A 174 19.45 6.18 13.88
CA ILE A 174 18.30 5.25 13.98
C ILE A 174 18.80 3.80 13.92
N LEU A 175 19.75 3.47 13.03
CA LEU A 175 20.34 2.14 12.92
C LEU A 175 21.33 1.82 14.05
N ARG A 176 22.10 2.79 14.58
CA ARG A 176 23.07 2.57 15.66
C ARG A 176 22.40 2.33 17.00
N HIS A 177 21.29 3.02 17.29
CA HIS A 177 20.61 2.88 18.57
C HIS A 177 19.54 1.77 18.59
N SER A 178 19.16 1.20 17.44
CA SER A 178 18.26 0.03 17.40
C SER A 178 18.92 -1.27 17.87
N ILE A 179 20.25 -1.29 18.06
CA ILE A 179 21.05 -2.48 18.37
C ILE A 179 21.19 -2.74 19.89
N ASN A 180 20.83 -1.78 20.77
CA ASN A 180 20.90 -1.98 22.23
C ASN A 180 19.51 -2.24 22.86
N THR A 181 19.27 -3.48 23.27
CA THR A 181 18.01 -3.95 23.86
C THR A 181 17.67 -3.35 25.23
N SER A 182 18.67 -2.92 26.01
CA SER A 182 18.47 -2.24 27.30
C SER A 182 18.00 -0.78 27.13
N ASP A 183 18.59 -0.05 26.18
CA ASP A 183 18.27 1.35 25.85
C ASP A 183 16.92 1.47 25.12
N SER A 184 16.51 0.39 24.44
CA SER A 184 15.29 0.35 23.64
C SER A 184 13.99 0.52 24.44
N THR A 185 13.99 0.22 25.73
CA THR A 185 12.78 0.39 26.57
C THR A 185 12.71 1.74 27.26
N LEU A 186 13.83 2.43 27.43
CA LEU A 186 13.91 3.69 28.16
C LEU A 186 13.27 4.83 27.36
N TYR A 187 13.69 5.01 26.10
CA TYR A 187 13.15 6.08 25.24
C TYR A 187 11.62 5.99 25.05
N ILE A 188 11.08 4.77 25.05
CA ILE A 188 9.63 4.55 24.87
C ILE A 188 8.88 4.96 26.13
N LYS A 189 9.38 4.58 27.31
CA LYS A 189 8.81 5.02 28.59
C LYS A 189 8.87 6.53 28.71
N ASP A 190 9.98 7.15 28.31
CA ASP A 190 10.15 8.60 28.29
C ASP A 190 9.17 9.26 27.32
N LEU A 191 9.06 8.76 26.09
CA LEU A 191 8.12 9.26 25.10
C LEU A 191 6.69 9.19 25.64
N GLN A 192 6.28 8.06 26.21
CA GLN A 192 4.96 7.93 26.81
C GLN A 192 4.74 8.89 27.96
N HIS A 193 5.73 9.06 28.83
CA HIS A 193 5.64 10.00 29.93
C HIS A 193 5.44 11.43 29.42
N ILE A 194 6.22 11.85 28.42
CA ILE A 194 6.10 13.15 27.75
C ILE A 194 4.68 13.33 27.18
N VAL A 195 4.20 12.33 26.44
CA VAL A 195 2.87 12.35 25.81
C VAL A 195 1.76 12.41 26.87
N GLN A 196 1.79 11.53 27.85
CA GLN A 196 0.79 11.48 28.93
C GLN A 196 0.79 12.76 29.76
N LYS A 197 1.95 13.34 30.04
CA LYS A 197 2.06 14.62 30.74
C LYS A 197 1.39 15.72 29.92
N TYR A 198 1.78 15.87 28.65
CA TYR A 198 1.25 16.90 27.76
C TYR A 198 -0.27 16.82 27.60
N PHE A 199 -0.83 15.62 27.36
CA PHE A 199 -2.27 15.45 27.16
C PHE A 199 -3.10 15.48 28.46
N ARG A 200 -2.52 15.17 29.63
CA ARG A 200 -3.18 15.38 30.94
C ARG A 200 -3.30 16.86 31.32
N GLU A 201 -2.30 17.65 30.99
CA GLU A 201 -2.22 19.08 31.33
C GLU A 201 -2.98 19.97 30.32
N LYS A 202 -3.56 19.40 29.25
CA LYS A 202 -4.23 20.16 28.20
C LYS A 202 -5.64 20.60 28.63
N PRO A 203 -5.93 21.91 28.75
CA PRO A 203 -7.17 22.41 29.31
C PRO A 203 -8.39 22.28 28.38
N ASN A 204 -8.17 22.05 27.08
CA ASN A 204 -9.23 21.94 26.07
C ASN A 204 -9.06 20.65 25.26
N THR A 205 -9.98 19.71 25.41
CA THR A 205 -10.13 18.55 24.53
C THR A 205 -10.63 19.01 23.17
N VAL A 206 -9.96 18.61 22.08
CA VAL A 206 -10.53 18.79 20.73
C VAL A 206 -11.74 17.85 20.64
N PRO A 207 -12.96 18.34 20.39
CA PRO A 207 -14.11 17.46 20.25
C PRO A 207 -13.90 16.51 19.07
N MET A 208 -14.14 15.21 19.27
CA MET A 208 -14.08 14.22 18.20
C MET A 208 -15.03 14.64 17.06
N ARG A 209 -14.48 15.19 15.98
CA ARG A 209 -15.26 15.56 14.79
C ARG A 209 -15.47 14.31 13.93
N ARG A 210 -16.37 13.41 14.35
CA ARG A 210 -16.91 12.42 13.42
C ARG A 210 -17.83 13.11 12.43
N ARG A 211 -17.35 13.27 11.20
CA ARG A 211 -18.19 13.75 10.11
C ARG A 211 -18.77 12.53 9.40
N ASN A 212 -20.03 12.24 9.72
CA ASN A 212 -20.81 11.17 9.08
C ASN A 212 -21.26 11.56 7.66
N LEU A 213 -20.45 12.34 6.94
CA LEU A 213 -20.76 12.73 5.57
C LEU A 213 -20.46 11.53 4.67
N ARG A 214 -21.52 10.96 4.08
CA ARG A 214 -21.45 9.88 3.09
C ARG A 214 -21.40 10.44 1.68
N LEU A 215 -20.98 9.62 0.71
CA LEU A 215 -21.00 9.98 -0.71
C LEU A 215 -22.45 10.25 -1.18
N PRO A 216 -22.83 11.49 -1.53
CA PRO A 216 -24.22 11.85 -1.82
C PRO A 216 -24.79 11.07 -3.00
N ASN A 217 -24.02 10.85 -4.06
CA ASN A 217 -24.48 10.15 -5.27
C ASN A 217 -24.86 8.69 -4.99
N LEU A 218 -24.07 7.98 -4.19
CA LEU A 218 -24.37 6.60 -3.78
C LEU A 218 -25.60 6.55 -2.87
N LYS A 219 -25.75 7.55 -1.98
CA LYS A 219 -26.94 7.64 -1.13
C LYS A 219 -28.21 7.76 -1.98
N THR A 220 -28.23 8.64 -2.98
CA THR A 220 -29.39 8.80 -3.88
C THR A 220 -29.68 7.51 -4.66
N ILE A 221 -28.67 6.92 -5.30
CA ILE A 221 -28.83 5.69 -6.09
C ILE A 221 -29.45 4.57 -5.27
N PHE A 222 -28.97 4.33 -4.05
CA PHE A 222 -29.47 3.24 -3.21
C PHE A 222 -30.79 3.57 -2.49
N GLN A 223 -31.13 4.85 -2.34
CA GLN A 223 -32.47 5.28 -1.90
C GLN A 223 -33.52 5.04 -3.00
N ASP A 224 -33.17 5.31 -4.26
CA ASP A 224 -34.05 5.08 -5.42
C ASP A 224 -34.32 3.60 -5.69
N TYR A 225 -33.45 2.69 -5.21
CA TYR A 225 -33.69 1.24 -5.27
C TYR A 225 -34.88 0.79 -4.39
N GLY A 226 -35.49 1.69 -3.62
CA GLY A 226 -36.77 1.49 -2.93
C GLY A 226 -36.75 0.50 -1.77
N MET A 227 -35.62 -0.16 -1.48
CA MET A 227 -35.48 -1.14 -0.41
C MET A 227 -34.05 -1.19 0.15
N MET A 228 -33.76 -0.37 1.17
CA MET A 228 -32.52 -0.47 1.96
C MET A 228 -32.31 -1.87 2.57
N SER A 229 -33.38 -2.66 2.73
CA SER A 229 -33.35 -4.04 3.23
C SER A 229 -32.86 -5.09 2.21
N LYS A 230 -32.42 -4.68 1.01
CA LYS A 230 -32.03 -5.60 -0.09
C LYS A 230 -30.63 -5.36 -0.67
N LEU A 231 -29.81 -4.54 -0.01
CA LEU A 231 -28.43 -4.32 -0.45
C LEU A 231 -27.63 -5.63 -0.31
N THR A 232 -26.87 -5.95 -1.35
CA THR A 232 -25.77 -6.92 -1.27
C THR A 232 -24.65 -6.36 -0.38
N SER A 233 -23.75 -7.23 0.07
CA SER A 233 -22.64 -6.83 0.94
C SER A 233 -21.78 -5.70 0.33
N TRP A 234 -21.46 -5.77 -0.97
CA TRP A 234 -20.68 -4.75 -1.66
C TRP A 234 -21.43 -3.41 -1.81
N GLU A 235 -22.74 -3.45 -2.07
CA GLU A 235 -23.58 -2.25 -2.13
C GLU A 235 -23.63 -1.55 -0.77
N ALA A 236 -23.75 -2.34 0.30
CA ALA A 236 -23.77 -1.82 1.66
C ALA A 236 -22.42 -1.19 2.06
N VAL A 237 -21.28 -1.77 1.65
CA VAL A 237 -19.96 -1.13 1.79
C VAL A 237 -19.94 0.21 1.06
N PHE A 238 -20.37 0.26 -0.20
CA PHE A 238 -20.39 1.49 -1.00
C PHE A 238 -21.25 2.58 -0.35
N TYR A 239 -22.45 2.21 0.12
CA TYR A 239 -23.37 3.12 0.79
C TYR A 239 -22.78 3.70 2.09
N ASN A 240 -21.95 2.93 2.80
CA ASN A 240 -21.38 3.31 4.09
C ASN A 240 -20.02 4.03 4.00
N ILE A 241 -19.50 4.33 2.80
CA ILE A 241 -18.28 5.13 2.64
C ILE A 241 -18.49 6.52 3.24
N GLN A 242 -17.56 6.96 4.09
CA GLN A 242 -17.61 8.23 4.82
C GLN A 242 -16.45 9.15 4.45
N GLN A 243 -16.50 10.42 4.87
CA GLN A 243 -15.46 11.42 4.59
C GLN A 243 -14.11 11.10 5.23
N ASP A 244 -14.07 10.28 6.28
CA ASP A 244 -12.88 9.97 7.07
C ASP A 244 -12.37 8.52 6.96
N ALA A 245 -13.19 7.60 6.45
CA ALA A 245 -12.85 6.20 6.26
C ALA A 245 -13.63 5.56 5.10
N LEU A 246 -13.03 4.53 4.50
CA LEU A 246 -13.66 3.74 3.44
C LEU A 246 -14.75 2.81 3.99
N TYR A 247 -14.62 2.40 5.25
CA TYR A 247 -15.59 1.58 5.98
C TYR A 247 -15.42 1.76 7.51
N ASP A 248 -16.41 1.38 8.32
CA ASP A 248 -16.20 1.18 9.76
C ASP A 248 -15.66 -0.24 9.99
N GLY A 249 -14.49 -0.36 10.59
CA GLY A 249 -13.85 -1.64 10.87
C GLY A 249 -14.69 -2.60 11.73
N ARG A 250 -15.69 -2.11 12.46
CA ARG A 250 -16.59 -2.90 13.31
C ARG A 250 -17.90 -3.28 12.61
N ASP A 251 -18.15 -2.76 11.41
CA ASP A 251 -19.37 -3.05 10.66
C ASP A 251 -19.35 -4.54 10.20
N PRO A 252 -20.35 -5.35 10.58
CA PRO A 252 -20.43 -6.75 10.18
C PRO A 252 -20.51 -6.93 8.65
N VAL A 253 -20.91 -5.90 7.90
CA VAL A 253 -20.91 -5.92 6.43
C VAL A 253 -19.53 -6.26 5.85
N ILE A 254 -18.46 -5.90 6.56
CA ILE A 254 -17.09 -6.16 6.10
C ILE A 254 -16.79 -7.66 6.12
N ASN A 255 -17.27 -8.38 7.13
CA ASN A 255 -17.11 -9.84 7.14
C ASN A 255 -18.01 -10.50 6.08
N ALA A 256 -19.21 -9.94 5.85
CA ALA A 256 -20.09 -10.41 4.79
C ALA A 256 -19.47 -10.23 3.39
N VAL A 257 -18.86 -9.07 3.09
CA VAL A 257 -18.23 -8.84 1.78
C VAL A 257 -16.96 -9.68 1.60
N LEU A 258 -16.16 -9.89 2.65
CA LEU A 258 -15.00 -10.80 2.57
C LEU A 258 -15.45 -12.23 2.24
N LYS A 259 -16.53 -12.70 2.86
CA LYS A 259 -17.12 -14.00 2.53
C LYS A 259 -17.60 -14.06 1.08
N ASP A 260 -18.32 -13.04 0.61
CA ASP A 260 -18.78 -12.98 -0.79
C ASP A 260 -17.60 -12.98 -1.77
N LEU A 261 -16.52 -12.25 -1.50
CA LEU A 261 -15.31 -12.26 -2.35
C LEU A 261 -14.67 -13.66 -2.42
N ALA A 262 -14.65 -14.38 -1.30
CA ALA A 262 -14.08 -15.73 -1.21
C ALA A 262 -14.96 -16.82 -1.86
N GLU A 263 -16.29 -16.68 -1.80
CA GLU A 263 -17.22 -17.79 -2.11
C GLU A 263 -18.15 -17.53 -3.29
N GLN A 264 -18.51 -16.26 -3.57
CA GLN A 264 -19.54 -15.94 -4.56
C GLN A 264 -19.14 -16.52 -5.93
N PRO A 265 -20.07 -17.17 -6.66
CA PRO A 265 -19.76 -17.72 -7.97
C PRO A 265 -19.37 -16.63 -8.97
N ILE A 266 -18.36 -16.94 -9.78
CA ILE A 266 -17.79 -16.04 -10.77
C ILE A 266 -18.61 -16.15 -12.06
N GLU A 267 -18.97 -15.01 -12.64
CA GLU A 267 -19.76 -14.92 -13.87
C GLU A 267 -18.89 -14.49 -15.07
N GLU A 268 -17.98 -13.53 -14.87
CA GLU A 268 -17.16 -12.98 -15.94
C GLU A 268 -15.75 -12.65 -15.41
N VAL A 269 -14.73 -12.83 -16.27
CA VAL A 269 -13.37 -12.43 -15.99
C VAL A 269 -12.79 -11.64 -17.16
N GLU A 270 -12.29 -10.45 -16.86
CA GLU A 270 -11.64 -9.60 -17.85
C GLU A 270 -10.25 -9.17 -17.36
N MET A 271 -9.40 -8.79 -18.32
CA MET A 271 -8.08 -8.27 -17.99
C MET A 271 -8.15 -6.77 -17.75
N LYS A 272 -7.62 -6.29 -16.63
CA LYS A 272 -7.57 -4.85 -16.37
C LYS A 272 -6.62 -4.18 -17.35
N THR A 273 -7.11 -3.20 -18.10
CA THR A 273 -6.28 -2.38 -19.00
C THR A 273 -5.47 -1.33 -18.22
N GLY A 274 -4.31 -0.94 -18.78
CA GLY A 274 -3.49 0.17 -18.27
C GLY A 274 -2.72 -0.12 -16.96
N GLY A 275 -2.51 -1.40 -16.61
CA GLY A 275 -1.67 -1.80 -15.46
C GLY A 275 -0.22 -2.09 -15.85
N THR A 276 0.70 -1.96 -14.89
CA THR A 276 2.10 -2.36 -15.07
C THR A 276 2.25 -3.88 -15.05
N GLN A 277 1.74 -4.53 -14.01
CA GLN A 277 1.72 -5.99 -13.88
C GLN A 277 0.32 -6.57 -14.10
N LEU A 278 0.24 -7.90 -14.23
CA LEU A 278 -0.99 -8.64 -14.49
C LEU A 278 -2.02 -8.45 -13.36
N LYS A 279 -3.19 -7.93 -13.72
CA LYS A 279 -4.36 -7.79 -12.84
C LYS A 279 -5.59 -8.19 -13.64
N LEU A 280 -6.48 -8.95 -13.03
CA LEU A 280 -7.77 -9.31 -13.63
C LEU A 280 -8.90 -8.66 -12.85
N ILE A 281 -10.05 -8.49 -13.48
CA ILE A 281 -11.29 -8.08 -12.84
C ILE A 281 -12.27 -9.24 -12.93
N PHE A 282 -12.81 -9.63 -11.78
CA PHE A 282 -13.81 -10.66 -11.66
C PHE A 282 -15.15 -10.00 -11.37
N THR A 283 -16.18 -10.40 -12.12
CA THR A 283 -17.58 -10.05 -11.84
C THR A 283 -18.27 -11.30 -11.30
N PHE A 284 -18.94 -11.17 -10.17
CA PHE A 284 -19.67 -12.25 -9.53
C PHE A 284 -21.16 -12.24 -9.90
N GLN A 285 -21.87 -13.35 -9.65
CA GLN A 285 -23.32 -13.46 -9.94
C GLN A 285 -24.20 -12.40 -9.24
N ASN A 286 -23.74 -11.81 -8.14
CA ASN A 286 -24.43 -10.73 -7.45
C ASN A 286 -24.03 -9.34 -7.99
N GLU A 287 -23.35 -9.28 -9.13
CA GLU A 287 -22.79 -8.09 -9.78
C GLU A 287 -21.70 -7.37 -8.95
N GLY A 288 -21.28 -7.94 -7.82
CA GLY A 288 -20.08 -7.48 -7.13
C GLY A 288 -18.87 -7.67 -8.03
N ARG A 289 -17.88 -6.77 -7.94
CA ARG A 289 -16.65 -6.88 -8.71
C ARG A 289 -15.43 -6.83 -7.81
N ALA A 290 -14.41 -7.60 -8.18
CA ALA A 290 -13.14 -7.67 -7.47
C ALA A 290 -11.96 -7.50 -8.40
N LEU A 291 -10.93 -6.79 -7.93
CA LEU A 291 -9.62 -6.78 -8.53
C LEU A 291 -8.84 -8.01 -8.03
N PHE A 292 -8.47 -8.88 -8.95
CA PHE A 292 -7.70 -10.08 -8.68
C PHE A 292 -6.21 -9.86 -8.98
N LYS A 293 -5.36 -10.23 -8.03
CA LYS A 293 -3.91 -10.37 -8.25
C LYS A 293 -3.48 -11.81 -7.97
N PRO A 294 -2.86 -12.50 -8.95
CA PRO A 294 -2.47 -13.90 -8.79
C PRO A 294 -1.25 -14.06 -7.88
N MET A 295 -1.13 -15.23 -7.26
CA MET A 295 0.13 -15.68 -6.67
C MET A 295 1.21 -15.84 -7.75
N ARG A 296 2.38 -15.25 -7.49
CA ARG A 296 3.58 -15.40 -8.34
C ARG A 296 4.65 -16.28 -7.70
N PHE A 297 4.85 -16.14 -6.39
CA PHE A 297 5.92 -16.81 -5.66
C PHE A 297 5.41 -17.41 -4.35
N PRO A 298 6.08 -18.46 -3.84
CA PRO A 298 5.95 -18.92 -2.46
C PRO A 298 6.11 -17.79 -1.43
N ARG A 299 5.50 -17.95 -0.26
CA ARG A 299 5.43 -16.90 0.78
C ARG A 299 6.79 -16.55 1.41
N ASP A 300 7.73 -17.49 1.40
CA ASP A 300 9.10 -17.35 1.90
C ASP A 300 10.04 -16.63 0.92
N LYS A 301 9.62 -16.42 -0.33
CA LYS A 301 10.46 -15.76 -1.33
C LYS A 301 10.57 -14.25 -1.08
N GLU A 302 11.73 -13.80 -0.61
CA GLU A 302 12.01 -12.36 -0.48
C GLU A 302 12.37 -11.70 -1.82
N THR A 303 12.14 -10.38 -1.90
CA THR A 303 12.59 -9.52 -2.98
C THR A 303 14.11 -9.49 -2.99
N LEU A 304 14.71 -9.72 -4.16
CA LEU A 304 16.15 -9.74 -4.31
C LEU A 304 16.77 -8.40 -3.88
N PRO A 305 17.90 -8.37 -3.14
CA PRO A 305 18.50 -7.13 -2.66
C PRO A 305 18.82 -6.11 -3.77
N ASN A 306 19.12 -6.59 -4.97
CA ASN A 306 19.46 -5.75 -6.13
C ASN A 306 18.23 -5.27 -6.93
N HIS A 307 17.03 -5.71 -6.59
CA HIS A 307 15.82 -5.22 -7.24
C HIS A 307 15.46 -3.84 -6.72
N PHE A 308 15.34 -2.89 -7.65
CA PHE A 308 14.74 -1.60 -7.34
C PHE A 308 13.24 -1.75 -7.09
N TYR A 309 12.69 -0.90 -6.23
CA TYR A 309 11.26 -0.83 -5.92
C TYR A 309 10.34 -0.74 -7.15
N PHE A 310 10.82 -0.18 -8.27
CA PHE A 310 10.03 -0.05 -9.51
C PHE A 310 10.01 -1.30 -10.39
N VAL A 311 10.86 -2.30 -10.13
CA VAL A 311 10.85 -3.61 -10.83
C VAL A 311 10.34 -4.74 -9.94
N ASP A 312 10.05 -4.47 -8.66
CA ASP A 312 9.60 -5.52 -7.76
C ASP A 312 8.25 -6.11 -8.20
N PHE A 313 8.10 -7.42 -8.00
CA PHE A 313 6.89 -8.15 -8.35
C PHE A 313 5.79 -7.88 -7.34
N GLU A 314 4.55 -7.74 -7.83
CA GLU A 314 3.40 -7.69 -6.94
C GLU A 314 3.10 -9.08 -6.35
N ARG A 315 2.61 -9.07 -5.10
CA ARG A 315 2.31 -10.24 -4.27
C ARG A 315 0.87 -10.17 -3.80
N HIS A 316 0.11 -11.21 -4.09
CA HIS A 316 -1.29 -11.31 -3.64
C HIS A 316 -1.44 -11.26 -2.12
N ASN A 317 -0.59 -11.99 -1.38
CA ASN A 317 -0.64 -12.04 0.08
C ASN A 317 -0.29 -10.70 0.74
N ALA A 318 0.49 -9.84 0.07
CA ALA A 318 0.76 -8.49 0.54
C ALA A 318 -0.49 -7.60 0.52
N GLU A 319 -1.35 -7.75 -0.51
CA GLU A 319 -2.61 -6.99 -0.59
C GLU A 319 -3.61 -7.42 0.49
N ILE A 320 -3.67 -8.72 0.80
CA ILE A 320 -4.52 -9.27 1.88
C ILE A 320 -4.00 -8.75 3.23
N ALA A 321 -2.71 -8.95 3.52
CA ALA A 321 -2.11 -8.50 4.78
C ALA A 321 -2.21 -6.99 4.98
N ALA A 322 -2.07 -6.19 3.92
CA ALA A 322 -2.25 -4.75 3.94
C ALA A 322 -3.65 -4.33 4.42
N PHE A 323 -4.70 -5.02 3.96
CA PHE A 323 -6.08 -4.77 4.42
C PHE A 323 -6.23 -5.07 5.91
N HIS A 324 -5.74 -6.21 6.39
CA HIS A 324 -5.82 -6.57 7.81
C HIS A 324 -5.04 -5.59 8.70
N LEU A 325 -3.84 -5.17 8.29
CA LEU A 325 -3.04 -4.20 9.03
C LEU A 325 -3.70 -2.83 9.10
N ASP A 326 -4.25 -2.34 7.98
CA ASP A 326 -4.97 -1.08 7.90
C ASP A 326 -6.20 -1.05 8.82
N ARG A 327 -6.90 -2.18 8.93
CA ARG A 327 -8.02 -2.37 9.87
C ARG A 327 -7.57 -2.40 11.33
N ILE A 328 -6.46 -3.08 11.66
CA ILE A 328 -5.89 -3.15 13.02
C ILE A 328 -5.39 -1.77 13.49
N LEU A 329 -4.76 -1.01 12.60
CA LEU A 329 -4.37 0.39 12.81
C LEU A 329 -5.57 1.33 12.94
N ASN A 330 -6.78 0.84 12.61
CA ASN A 330 -8.02 1.61 12.56
C ASN A 330 -7.96 2.79 11.57
N PHE A 331 -7.21 2.63 10.48
CA PHE A 331 -7.22 3.56 9.37
C PHE A 331 -8.45 3.35 8.50
N ASN A 332 -8.77 2.09 8.19
CA ASN A 332 -9.91 1.67 7.36
C ASN A 332 -9.96 2.37 5.99
N ARG A 333 -8.82 2.39 5.27
CA ARG A 333 -8.59 3.06 3.98
C ARG A 333 -8.15 2.11 2.86
N VAL A 334 -7.87 0.84 3.16
CA VAL A 334 -7.63 -0.23 2.17
C VAL A 334 -8.96 -0.93 1.85
N PRO A 335 -9.36 -1.12 0.58
CA PRO A 335 -10.57 -1.87 0.24
C PRO A 335 -10.58 -3.28 0.86
N PRO A 336 -11.76 -3.82 1.26
CA PRO A 336 -11.89 -5.20 1.72
C PRO A 336 -11.20 -6.18 0.77
N ASN A 337 -10.34 -7.04 1.31
CA ASN A 337 -9.51 -7.94 0.53
C ASN A 337 -9.35 -9.28 1.22
N THR A 338 -9.55 -10.36 0.47
CA THR A 338 -9.42 -11.74 0.95
C THR A 338 -8.70 -12.63 -0.05
N GLY A 339 -8.12 -13.71 0.43
CA GLY A 339 -7.57 -14.77 -0.38
C GLY A 339 -8.64 -15.74 -0.90
N ARG A 340 -8.44 -16.24 -2.12
CA ARG A 340 -9.26 -17.32 -2.69
C ARG A 340 -8.41 -18.24 -3.54
N LEU A 341 -8.66 -19.54 -3.41
CA LEU A 341 -8.12 -20.57 -4.30
C LEU A 341 -9.11 -20.79 -5.45
N ILE A 342 -8.66 -20.64 -6.69
CA ILE A 342 -9.51 -20.72 -7.89
C ILE A 342 -9.01 -21.77 -8.87
N ASN A 343 -9.95 -22.38 -9.61
CA ASN A 343 -9.60 -23.30 -10.69
C ASN A 343 -9.42 -22.49 -11.99
N MET A 344 -8.19 -22.42 -12.50
CA MET A 344 -7.83 -21.59 -13.64
C MET A 344 -8.60 -21.96 -14.92
N THR A 345 -8.91 -23.25 -15.11
CA THR A 345 -9.64 -23.74 -16.28
C THR A 345 -11.10 -23.31 -16.24
N ARG A 346 -11.78 -23.57 -15.12
CA ARG A 346 -13.21 -23.34 -14.92
C ARG A 346 -13.54 -21.87 -14.65
N ASP A 347 -12.75 -21.23 -13.80
CA ASP A 347 -13.05 -19.93 -13.18
C ASP A 347 -12.35 -18.75 -13.88
N ILE A 348 -11.34 -19.02 -14.72
CA ILE A 348 -10.70 -17.98 -15.54
C ILE A 348 -10.89 -18.28 -17.02
N LYS A 349 -10.22 -19.31 -17.56
CA LYS A 349 -10.12 -19.53 -19.01
C LYS A 349 -11.47 -19.62 -19.70
N ARG A 350 -12.44 -20.31 -19.09
CA ARG A 350 -13.81 -20.47 -19.63
C ARG A 350 -14.64 -19.18 -19.60
N LEU A 351 -14.35 -18.29 -18.65
CA LEU A 351 -15.09 -17.05 -18.41
C LEU A 351 -14.36 -15.80 -18.95
N ALA A 352 -13.18 -16.00 -19.53
CA ALA A 352 -12.31 -14.96 -20.03
C ALA A 352 -12.73 -14.46 -21.42
N ASP A 353 -12.49 -13.17 -21.67
CA ASP A 353 -12.56 -12.64 -23.04
C ASP A 353 -11.55 -13.33 -23.99
N LYS A 354 -11.76 -13.15 -25.31
CA LYS A 354 -10.90 -13.76 -26.33
C LYS A 354 -9.42 -13.37 -26.20
N LYS A 355 -9.11 -12.17 -25.70
CA LYS A 355 -7.73 -11.68 -25.59
C LYS A 355 -7.02 -12.38 -24.44
N LEU A 356 -7.64 -12.49 -23.27
CA LEU A 356 -7.12 -13.19 -22.11
C LEU A 356 -7.05 -14.71 -22.37
N ALA A 357 -8.12 -15.31 -22.91
CA ALA A 357 -8.19 -16.75 -23.16
C ALA A 357 -7.08 -17.26 -24.09
N LYS A 358 -6.65 -16.46 -25.07
CA LYS A 358 -5.54 -16.79 -25.99
C LYS A 358 -4.17 -16.87 -25.33
N THR A 359 -4.01 -16.31 -24.13
CA THR A 359 -2.73 -16.32 -23.40
C THR A 359 -2.52 -17.60 -22.59
N PHE A 360 -3.51 -18.50 -22.57
CA PHE A 360 -3.43 -19.77 -21.85
C PHE A 360 -2.67 -20.82 -22.64
N PHE A 361 -1.82 -21.58 -21.95
CA PHE A 361 -1.05 -22.70 -22.51
C PHE A 361 -0.79 -23.78 -21.44
N ILE A 362 -0.28 -24.93 -21.88
CA ILE A 362 0.17 -26.01 -20.97
C ILE A 362 1.69 -25.98 -20.92
N SER A 363 2.25 -25.91 -19.72
CA SER A 363 3.71 -25.95 -19.51
C SER A 363 4.28 -27.36 -19.75
N PRO A 364 5.61 -27.50 -19.93
CA PRO A 364 6.26 -28.81 -19.99
C PRO A 364 5.97 -29.72 -18.78
N ALA A 365 5.70 -29.13 -17.61
CA ALA A 365 5.32 -29.83 -16.38
C ALA A 365 3.82 -30.20 -16.32
N GLN A 366 3.07 -30.06 -17.42
CA GLN A 366 1.63 -30.35 -17.51
C GLN A 366 0.73 -29.43 -16.66
N ASN A 367 1.24 -28.26 -16.24
CA ASN A 367 0.44 -27.26 -15.52
C ASN A 367 -0.25 -26.30 -16.51
N VAL A 368 -1.45 -25.85 -16.16
CA VAL A 368 -2.18 -24.78 -16.85
C VAL A 368 -1.55 -23.44 -16.49
N CYS A 369 -1.15 -22.68 -17.51
CA CYS A 369 -0.51 -21.38 -17.35
C CYS A 369 -1.18 -20.30 -18.20
N PHE A 370 -1.01 -19.04 -17.81
CA PHE A 370 -1.36 -17.88 -18.63
C PHE A 370 -0.46 -16.69 -18.28
N HIS A 371 -0.18 -15.82 -19.25
CA HIS A 371 0.65 -14.63 -19.03
C HIS A 371 -0.13 -13.31 -19.13
N GLY A 372 -1.32 -13.30 -19.74
CA GLY A 372 -2.11 -12.10 -19.94
C GLY A 372 -1.40 -11.04 -20.81
N SER A 373 -1.73 -9.75 -20.63
CA SER A 373 -1.18 -8.64 -21.42
C SER A 373 -1.04 -7.40 -20.54
N CYS A 374 0.19 -7.08 -20.18
CA CYS A 374 0.58 -5.92 -19.38
C CYS A 374 2.00 -5.49 -19.76
N SER A 375 2.49 -4.37 -19.23
CA SER A 375 3.81 -3.87 -19.63
C SER A 375 4.97 -4.61 -18.98
N TYR A 376 4.80 -5.18 -17.78
CA TYR A 376 5.85 -5.83 -17.00
C TYR A 376 5.48 -7.29 -16.74
N TYR A 377 6.34 -8.22 -17.15
CA TYR A 377 6.26 -9.64 -16.77
C TYR A 377 4.94 -10.33 -17.21
N CYS A 378 4.40 -9.94 -18.37
CA CYS A 378 3.27 -10.59 -19.04
C CYS A 378 3.73 -11.28 -20.34
N ASP A 379 4.70 -12.18 -20.20
CA ASP A 379 5.27 -13.00 -21.26
C ASP A 379 5.35 -14.48 -20.81
N THR A 380 5.76 -15.37 -21.71
CA THR A 380 5.83 -16.81 -21.42
C THR A 380 6.83 -17.15 -20.30
N SER A 381 7.92 -16.41 -20.14
CA SER A 381 8.92 -16.70 -19.09
C SER A 381 8.49 -16.24 -17.71
N HIS A 382 7.50 -15.35 -17.61
CA HIS A 382 6.91 -14.88 -16.35
C HIS A 382 5.42 -15.25 -16.19
N ALA A 383 4.98 -16.28 -16.92
CA ALA A 383 3.60 -16.76 -16.85
C ALA A 383 3.21 -17.21 -15.44
N ILE A 384 1.93 -17.04 -15.12
CA ILE A 384 1.31 -17.58 -13.92
C ILE A 384 0.85 -19.00 -14.21
N CYS A 385 1.28 -19.95 -13.40
CA CYS A 385 0.95 -21.36 -13.55
C CYS A 385 0.28 -21.89 -12.29
N GLY A 386 -0.70 -22.78 -12.45
CA GLY A 386 -1.31 -23.53 -11.36
C GLY A 386 -0.53 -24.81 -11.03
N ASN A 387 -1.14 -25.64 -10.17
CA ASN A 387 -0.66 -26.99 -9.87
C ASN A 387 -1.81 -28.01 -9.73
N PRO A 388 -2.16 -28.78 -10.79
CA PRO A 388 -1.84 -28.44 -12.17
C PRO A 388 -2.63 -27.22 -12.66
N ASP A 389 -3.83 -26.96 -12.12
CA ASP A 389 -4.73 -25.89 -12.59
C ASP A 389 -5.38 -25.07 -11.45
N MET A 390 -4.95 -25.28 -10.20
CA MET A 390 -5.37 -24.46 -9.06
C MET A 390 -4.41 -23.30 -8.84
N LEU A 391 -4.94 -22.11 -8.55
CA LEU A 391 -4.16 -20.88 -8.36
C LEU A 391 -4.71 -20.07 -7.19
N GLU A 392 -3.84 -19.67 -6.28
CA GLU A 392 -4.15 -18.68 -5.24
C GLU A 392 -4.15 -17.27 -5.80
N GLY A 393 -4.98 -16.39 -5.25
CA GLY A 393 -4.83 -14.96 -5.44
C GLY A 393 -5.68 -14.13 -4.48
N SER A 394 -5.43 -12.83 -4.48
CA SER A 394 -6.12 -11.86 -3.64
C SER A 394 -7.28 -11.24 -4.41
N PHE A 395 -8.43 -11.12 -3.76
CA PHE A 395 -9.64 -10.52 -4.28
C PHE A 395 -9.94 -9.25 -3.48
N ALA A 396 -9.56 -8.09 -4.02
CA ALA A 396 -9.89 -6.80 -3.44
C ALA A 396 -11.23 -6.30 -4.01
N LEU A 397 -12.17 -5.91 -3.15
CA LEU A 397 -13.41 -5.26 -3.58
C LEU A 397 -13.07 -4.05 -4.46
N LEU A 398 -13.61 -4.01 -5.68
CA LEU A 398 -13.47 -2.83 -6.52
C LEU A 398 -14.19 -1.64 -5.88
N LEU A 399 -13.55 -0.47 -5.91
CA LEU A 399 -14.18 0.76 -5.49
C LEU A 399 -15.39 1.10 -6.37
N PRO A 400 -16.32 1.95 -5.89
CA PRO A 400 -17.42 2.40 -6.73
C PRO A 400 -16.94 2.94 -8.08
N PRO A 401 -17.68 2.71 -9.18
CA PRO A 401 -17.28 3.18 -10.50
C PRO A 401 -16.97 4.68 -10.52
N GLU A 402 -15.99 5.08 -11.33
CA GLU A 402 -15.51 6.48 -11.40
C GLU A 402 -16.62 7.47 -11.76
N LYS A 403 -17.60 7.05 -12.56
CA LYS A 403 -18.76 7.89 -12.92
C LYS A 403 -19.70 8.16 -11.73
N VAL A 404 -19.67 7.30 -10.72
CA VAL A 404 -20.57 7.35 -9.55
C VAL A 404 -19.89 8.02 -8.37
N ALA A 405 -18.62 7.69 -8.12
CA ALA A 405 -17.81 8.32 -7.10
C ALA A 405 -16.44 8.70 -7.70
N PRO A 406 -16.34 9.87 -8.36
CA PRO A 406 -15.11 10.31 -9.00
C PRO A 406 -13.96 10.42 -8.00
N ARG A 407 -12.79 9.97 -8.41
CA ARG A 407 -11.54 10.04 -7.64
C ARG A 407 -10.58 11.04 -8.25
N LYS A 408 -9.73 11.60 -7.40
CA LYS A 408 -8.60 12.42 -7.80
C LYS A 408 -7.31 11.72 -7.39
N THR A 409 -6.49 11.44 -8.38
CA THR A 409 -5.12 10.96 -8.16
C THR A 409 -4.20 12.13 -7.86
N TRP A 410 -3.42 11.98 -6.80
CA TRP A 410 -2.45 12.96 -6.34
C TRP A 410 -1.05 12.37 -6.41
N ARG A 411 -0.09 13.17 -6.86
CA ARG A 411 1.32 12.81 -6.80
C ARG A 411 1.81 12.93 -5.36
N SER A 412 2.42 11.86 -4.84
CA SER A 412 3.04 11.90 -3.52
C SER A 412 4.20 12.93 -3.51
N PRO A 413 4.32 13.81 -2.50
CA PRO A 413 5.48 14.68 -2.35
C PRO A 413 6.77 13.88 -2.17
N TRP A 414 6.68 12.74 -1.48
CA TRP A 414 7.78 11.80 -1.26
C TRP A 414 7.87 10.71 -2.33
N ARG A 415 7.29 10.95 -3.51
CA ARG A 415 7.48 10.06 -4.66
C ARG A 415 8.98 9.89 -4.94
N ARG A 416 9.44 8.64 -5.03
CA ARG A 416 10.80 8.28 -5.44
C ARG A 416 11.11 8.71 -6.88
N SER A 417 12.38 8.64 -7.27
CA SER A 417 12.83 9.11 -8.59
C SER A 417 12.40 8.21 -9.74
N TYR A 418 12.16 6.91 -9.49
CA TYR A 418 11.99 5.88 -10.54
C TYR A 418 13.18 5.87 -11.49
N SER A 419 14.39 6.03 -10.92
CA SER A 419 15.64 6.10 -11.66
C SER A 419 16.74 5.43 -10.87
N LYS A 420 17.57 4.64 -11.55
CA LYS A 420 18.79 4.04 -10.99
C LYS A 420 19.92 5.06 -10.78
N HIS A 421 19.79 6.28 -11.30
CA HIS A 421 20.84 7.30 -11.28
C HIS A 421 20.46 8.56 -10.50
N ARG A 422 19.17 8.93 -10.47
CA ARG A 422 18.71 10.17 -9.86
C ARG A 422 18.16 9.91 -8.47
N LYS A 423 18.51 10.77 -7.52
CA LYS A 423 17.81 10.91 -6.24
C LYS A 423 16.62 11.84 -6.38
N ALA A 424 15.56 11.61 -5.61
CA ALA A 424 14.45 12.55 -5.45
C ALA A 424 14.87 13.72 -4.56
N LEU A 425 14.16 14.85 -4.65
CA LEU A 425 14.50 16.06 -3.88
C LEU A 425 14.46 15.81 -2.36
N TRP A 426 13.48 15.05 -1.89
CA TRP A 426 13.36 14.70 -0.47
C TRP A 426 14.49 13.78 0.02
N GLU A 427 15.21 13.08 -0.88
CA GLU A 427 16.40 12.28 -0.55
C GLU A 427 17.68 13.14 -0.48
N ILE A 428 17.61 14.41 -0.92
CA ILE A 428 18.74 15.33 -1.00
C ILE A 428 18.64 16.42 0.08
N TYR A 429 17.42 16.87 0.38
CA TYR A 429 17.16 18.01 1.27
C TYR A 429 16.45 17.55 2.55
N ASP A 430 17.07 17.76 3.71
CA ASP A 430 16.49 17.45 5.01
C ASP A 430 15.29 18.36 5.35
N ASP A 431 15.30 19.60 4.85
CA ASP A 431 14.27 20.64 4.99
C ASP A 431 13.14 20.53 3.95
N TYR A 432 13.03 19.39 3.25
CA TYR A 432 12.05 19.21 2.18
C TYR A 432 10.61 19.38 2.66
N CYS A 433 10.27 18.88 3.86
CA CYS A 433 8.90 18.99 4.37
C CYS A 433 8.47 20.43 4.62
N ASP A 434 9.40 21.34 4.91
CA ASP A 434 9.08 22.76 5.13
C ASP A 434 8.55 23.41 3.84
N GLN A 435 8.99 22.91 2.69
CA GLN A 435 8.43 23.33 1.39
C GLN A 435 7.10 22.62 1.07
N VAL A 436 6.92 21.38 1.53
CA VAL A 436 5.66 20.63 1.33
C VAL A 436 4.52 21.28 2.12
N ARG A 437 4.75 21.61 3.40
CA ARG A 437 3.73 22.19 4.29
C ARG A 437 3.26 23.58 3.86
N LEU A 438 3.92 24.24 2.91
CA LEU A 438 3.47 25.52 2.34
C LEU A 438 2.56 25.35 1.13
N LYS A 439 2.51 24.17 0.51
CA LYS A 439 1.81 23.93 -0.76
C LYS A 439 0.44 23.30 -0.55
N PRO A 440 -0.63 23.78 -1.22
CA PRO A 440 -1.89 23.04 -1.28
C PRO A 440 -1.71 21.65 -1.89
N PRO A 441 -2.43 20.62 -1.41
CA PRO A 441 -3.40 20.64 -0.30
C PRO A 441 -2.77 20.39 1.09
N PHE A 442 -1.44 20.34 1.23
CA PHE A 442 -0.76 19.97 2.47
C PHE A 442 -0.64 21.13 3.48
N ASN A 443 -0.86 22.36 3.02
CA ASN A 443 -0.77 23.56 3.85
C ASN A 443 -1.96 23.81 4.78
N LYS A 444 -3.06 23.06 4.61
CA LYS A 444 -4.27 23.21 5.42
C LYS A 444 -4.97 21.87 5.62
N GLY A 445 -5.69 21.75 6.73
CA GLY A 445 -6.52 20.59 7.03
C GLY A 445 -5.70 19.33 7.33
N ARG A 446 -6.30 18.17 7.04
CA ARG A 446 -5.78 16.86 7.46
C ARG A 446 -4.70 16.25 6.56
N ARG A 447 -4.53 16.75 5.33
CA ARG A 447 -3.80 16.01 4.29
C ARG A 447 -2.35 15.72 4.64
N LEU A 448 -1.62 16.67 5.24
CA LEU A 448 -0.23 16.44 5.62
C LEU A 448 -0.13 15.35 6.69
N VAL A 449 -1.00 15.38 7.70
CA VAL A 449 -1.05 14.35 8.76
C VAL A 449 -1.48 13.00 8.19
N ASP A 450 -2.40 12.95 7.24
CA ASP A 450 -2.77 11.70 6.56
C ASP A 450 -1.60 11.08 5.79
N MET A 451 -0.68 11.89 5.25
CA MET A 451 0.55 11.37 4.63
C MET A 451 1.48 10.72 5.67
N MET A 452 1.43 11.15 6.93
CA MET A 452 2.21 10.53 8.02
C MET A 452 1.66 9.15 8.35
N ASP A 453 0.33 8.99 8.45
CA ASP A 453 -0.29 7.67 8.63
C ASP A 453 0.07 6.73 7.49
N MET A 454 -0.01 7.21 6.24
CA MET A 454 0.35 6.42 5.06
C MET A 454 1.82 6.01 5.09
N ALA A 455 2.72 6.91 5.51
CA ALA A 455 4.14 6.61 5.66
C ALA A 455 4.40 5.57 6.77
N VAL A 456 3.70 5.66 7.90
CA VAL A 456 3.75 4.64 8.97
C VAL A 456 3.26 3.30 8.43
N PHE A 457 2.12 3.28 7.74
CA PHE A 457 1.57 2.08 7.12
C PHE A 457 2.54 1.46 6.10
N ASP A 458 3.04 2.25 5.15
CA ASP A 458 3.97 1.78 4.13
C ASP A 458 5.31 1.34 4.76
N PHE A 459 5.77 1.97 5.84
CA PHE A 459 6.99 1.54 6.53
C PHE A 459 6.82 0.20 7.25
N LEU A 460 5.73 0.04 8.00
CA LEU A 460 5.42 -1.22 8.69
C LEU A 460 5.37 -2.38 7.69
N THR A 461 4.77 -2.16 6.51
CA THR A 461 4.67 -3.18 5.47
C THR A 461 5.93 -3.29 4.60
N GLY A 462 6.81 -2.28 4.59
CA GLY A 462 7.99 -2.21 3.72
C GLY A 462 7.68 -1.81 2.27
N ASN A 463 6.53 -1.17 2.02
CA ASN A 463 6.13 -0.72 0.70
C ASN A 463 6.88 0.56 0.27
N MET A 464 7.76 0.44 -0.71
CA MET A 464 8.53 1.57 -1.23
C MET A 464 7.86 2.29 -2.40
N ASP A 465 6.74 1.78 -2.91
CA ASP A 465 6.19 2.17 -4.22
C ASP A 465 5.01 3.15 -4.14
N ARG A 466 4.89 3.92 -3.04
CA ARG A 466 3.85 4.93 -2.86
C ARG A 466 4.10 6.20 -3.66
N HIS A 467 3.91 6.13 -4.97
CA HIS A 467 4.15 7.26 -5.88
C HIS A 467 2.92 8.15 -6.13
N HIS A 468 1.72 7.59 -5.97
CA HIS A 468 0.45 8.31 -6.00
C HIS A 468 -0.45 7.84 -4.85
N TYR A 469 -1.48 8.63 -4.58
CA TYR A 469 -2.61 8.23 -3.74
C TYR A 469 -3.89 8.85 -4.31
N ASP A 470 -5.03 8.23 -4.04
CA ASP A 470 -6.32 8.68 -4.53
C ASP A 470 -7.19 9.24 -3.39
N THR A 471 -8.09 10.16 -3.72
CA THR A 471 -9.14 10.65 -2.82
C THR A 471 -10.47 10.74 -3.56
N PHE A 472 -11.59 10.59 -2.87
CA PHE A 472 -12.91 10.90 -3.46
C PHE A 472 -13.05 12.42 -3.68
N ARG A 473 -13.42 12.84 -4.89
CA ARG A 473 -13.55 14.27 -5.25
C ARG A 473 -14.66 14.96 -4.48
N GLU A 474 -15.75 14.25 -4.22
CA GLU A 474 -16.95 14.78 -3.56
C GLU A 474 -16.70 15.32 -2.16
N PHE A 475 -15.72 14.75 -1.44
CA PHE A 475 -15.33 15.20 -0.11
C PHE A 475 -14.31 16.36 -0.12
N GLY A 476 -13.86 16.80 -1.31
CA GLY A 476 -12.88 17.87 -1.46
C GLY A 476 -11.49 17.50 -0.93
N ASN A 477 -10.80 18.46 -0.31
CA ASN A 477 -9.46 18.24 0.26
C ASN A 477 -9.50 17.62 1.66
N ASP A 478 -10.60 17.79 2.39
CA ASP A 478 -10.77 17.29 3.75
C ASP A 478 -11.34 15.87 3.73
N THR A 479 -10.53 14.96 3.19
CA THR A 479 -10.86 13.54 3.02
C THR A 479 -9.61 12.70 3.21
N PHE A 480 -9.80 11.47 3.66
CA PHE A 480 -8.71 10.50 3.76
C PHE A 480 -8.17 10.09 2.38
N PRO A 481 -6.87 9.77 2.27
CA PRO A 481 -6.30 9.13 1.10
C PRO A 481 -6.56 7.62 1.12
N LEU A 482 -6.89 7.05 -0.04
CA LEU A 482 -7.06 5.61 -0.23
C LEU A 482 -5.70 4.92 -0.21
N HIS A 483 -5.58 3.82 0.54
CA HIS A 483 -4.38 3.00 0.63
C HIS A 483 -4.43 1.86 -0.42
N LEU A 484 -4.30 2.21 -1.70
CA LEU A 484 -4.40 1.26 -2.83
C LEU A 484 -3.04 0.68 -3.25
N ASP A 485 -3.02 -0.37 -4.07
CA ASP A 485 -1.78 -0.93 -4.66
C ASP A 485 -0.68 -1.25 -3.63
N ASN A 486 -0.98 -2.19 -2.72
CA ASN A 486 -0.06 -2.64 -1.69
C ASN A 486 0.71 -3.91 -2.09
N GLY A 487 0.64 -4.32 -3.36
CA GLY A 487 1.23 -5.56 -3.87
C GLY A 487 2.76 -5.62 -3.76
N ARG A 488 3.44 -4.48 -3.61
CA ARG A 488 4.90 -4.41 -3.38
C ARG A 488 5.29 -4.33 -1.92
N ALA A 489 4.34 -4.53 -1.03
CA ALA A 489 4.58 -4.64 0.39
C ALA A 489 5.06 -6.05 0.77
N PHE A 490 5.57 -6.21 1.99
CA PHE A 490 6.04 -7.50 2.53
C PHE A 490 7.03 -8.23 1.62
N GLY A 491 7.92 -7.48 0.94
CA GLY A 491 8.95 -8.06 0.09
C GLY A 491 10.18 -8.57 0.86
N LYS A 492 10.50 -7.98 2.01
CA LYS A 492 11.71 -8.30 2.80
C LYS A 492 11.38 -8.28 4.29
N SER A 493 11.62 -9.38 5.00
CA SER A 493 11.36 -9.50 6.45
C SER A 493 12.60 -9.13 7.28
N HIS A 494 13.79 -9.25 6.69
CA HIS A 494 15.09 -9.00 7.32
C HIS A 494 15.69 -7.63 6.96
N HIS A 495 14.93 -6.75 6.31
CA HIS A 495 15.36 -5.39 5.93
C HIS A 495 14.27 -4.39 6.30
N ASP A 496 14.65 -3.28 6.93
CA ASP A 496 13.76 -2.17 7.24
C ASP A 496 14.18 -0.94 6.44
N GLU A 497 13.34 -0.53 5.50
CA GLU A 497 13.65 0.60 4.62
C GLU A 497 13.27 1.93 5.29
N LEU A 498 14.20 2.48 6.07
CA LEU A 498 14.00 3.71 6.84
C LEU A 498 13.57 4.91 5.99
N THR A 499 13.96 4.96 4.71
CA THR A 499 13.59 6.08 3.83
C THR A 499 12.09 6.17 3.57
N ILE A 500 11.29 5.12 3.87
CA ILE A 500 9.82 5.20 3.83
C ILE A 500 9.28 6.14 4.92
N LEU A 501 9.96 6.25 6.08
CA LEU A 501 9.59 7.16 7.16
C LEU A 501 9.99 8.62 6.93
N ALA A 502 10.54 8.97 5.75
CA ALA A 502 10.92 10.34 5.41
C ALA A 502 9.84 11.39 5.70
N PRO A 503 8.54 11.16 5.39
CA PRO A 503 7.49 12.09 5.78
C PRO A 503 7.49 12.36 7.30
N VAL A 504 7.55 11.31 8.12
CA VAL A 504 7.48 11.41 9.59
C VAL A 504 8.71 12.12 10.15
N TYR A 505 9.92 11.73 9.76
CA TYR A 505 11.15 12.31 10.34
C TYR A 505 11.53 13.68 9.78
N GLN A 506 11.04 14.06 8.59
CA GLN A 506 11.26 15.40 8.02
C GLN A 506 10.20 16.39 8.49
N CYS A 507 8.93 15.98 8.56
CA CYS A 507 7.87 16.86 9.03
C CYS A 507 7.83 16.95 10.55
N CYS A 508 8.35 15.92 11.23
CA CYS A 508 8.18 15.70 12.67
C CYS A 508 6.72 15.87 13.06
N LEU A 509 5.86 15.01 12.51
CA LEU A 509 4.41 15.11 12.65
C LEU A 509 3.80 13.71 12.72
N ILE A 510 2.91 13.48 13.67
CA ILE A 510 2.11 12.26 13.79
C ILE A 510 0.77 12.58 14.47
N ARG A 511 -0.25 11.80 14.15
CA ARG A 511 -1.54 11.88 14.83
C ARG A 511 -1.50 11.20 16.20
N TYR A 512 -2.17 11.78 17.18
CA TYR A 512 -2.24 11.23 18.53
C TYR A 512 -2.87 9.83 18.54
N SER A 513 -4.00 9.61 17.87
CA SER A 513 -4.63 8.29 17.74
C SER A 513 -3.71 7.22 17.14
N THR A 514 -2.96 7.57 16.10
CA THR A 514 -1.96 6.68 15.49
C THR A 514 -0.85 6.32 16.48
N LEU A 515 -0.33 7.31 17.20
CA LEU A 515 0.71 7.09 18.21
C LEU A 515 0.23 6.20 19.37
N LEU A 516 -1.01 6.39 19.85
CA LEU A 516 -1.60 5.54 20.88
C LEU A 516 -1.72 4.08 20.44
N LYS A 517 -2.12 3.83 19.19
CA LYS A 517 -2.14 2.47 18.63
C LYS A 517 -0.76 1.83 18.61
N LEU A 518 0.27 2.57 18.20
CA LEU A 518 1.65 2.09 18.19
C LEU A 518 2.16 1.77 19.60
N PHE A 519 1.83 2.57 20.61
CA PHE A 519 2.14 2.24 22.00
C PHE A 519 1.44 0.97 22.47
N HIS A 520 0.17 0.80 22.10
CA HIS A 520 -0.57 -0.41 22.45
C HIS A 520 0.07 -1.66 21.84
N PHE A 521 0.54 -1.60 20.60
CA PHE A 521 1.24 -2.72 19.97
C PHE A 521 2.60 -3.01 20.60
N TYR A 522 3.31 -1.99 21.09
CA TYR A 522 4.66 -2.17 21.65
C TYR A 522 4.64 -2.64 23.11
N GLN A 523 3.77 -2.07 23.94
CA GLN A 523 3.73 -2.33 25.39
C GLN A 523 2.45 -2.99 25.89
N GLY A 524 1.43 -3.08 25.04
CA GLY A 524 0.18 -3.74 25.41
C GLY A 524 0.37 -5.25 25.58
N PRO A 525 -0.67 -5.94 26.09
CA PRO A 525 -0.60 -7.37 26.36
C PRO A 525 -0.49 -8.23 25.10
N VAL A 526 -0.80 -7.68 23.93
CA VAL A 526 -0.81 -8.39 22.64
C VAL A 526 -0.03 -7.56 21.61
N PRO A 527 1.07 -8.10 21.05
CA PRO A 527 1.86 -7.40 20.04
C PRO A 527 1.15 -7.35 18.67
N LEU A 528 1.62 -6.49 17.77
CA LEU A 528 1.05 -6.34 16.43
C LEU A 528 1.12 -7.64 15.62
N SER A 529 2.22 -8.39 15.73
CA SER A 529 2.39 -9.70 15.10
C SER A 529 1.25 -10.66 15.42
N GLN A 530 0.88 -10.78 16.71
CA GLN A 530 -0.17 -11.67 17.16
C GLN A 530 -1.56 -11.18 16.71
N LEU A 531 -1.83 -9.87 16.77
CA LEU A 531 -3.08 -9.30 16.25
C LEU A 531 -3.24 -9.54 14.74
N MET A 532 -2.16 -9.40 13.98
CA MET A 532 -2.14 -9.70 12.54
C MET A 532 -2.43 -11.18 12.29
N GLN A 533 -1.76 -12.09 13.00
CA GLN A 533 -1.97 -13.52 12.86
C GLN A 533 -3.43 -13.91 13.17
N GLN A 534 -4.01 -13.36 14.25
CA GLN A 534 -5.41 -13.59 14.62
C GLN A 534 -6.38 -13.04 13.58
N SER A 535 -6.14 -11.81 13.09
CA SER A 535 -7.00 -11.16 12.10
C SER A 535 -7.03 -11.92 10.77
N MET A 536 -5.90 -12.47 10.34
CA MET A 536 -5.77 -13.24 9.09
C MET A 536 -6.14 -14.72 9.23
N ALA A 537 -6.39 -15.23 10.44
CA ALA A 537 -6.62 -16.66 10.70
C ALA A 537 -7.87 -17.22 10.00
N ALA A 538 -8.86 -16.36 9.72
CA ALA A 538 -10.09 -16.74 9.03
C ALA A 538 -10.00 -16.66 7.49
N ASP A 539 -8.90 -16.14 6.94
CA ASP A 539 -8.73 -16.07 5.49
C ASP A 539 -8.46 -17.47 4.90
N ALA A 540 -9.07 -17.78 3.76
CA ALA A 540 -8.99 -19.09 3.13
C ALA A 540 -7.57 -19.48 2.69
N LEU A 541 -6.65 -18.50 2.56
CA LEU A 541 -5.26 -18.72 2.18
C LEU A 541 -4.29 -18.69 3.38
N PHE A 542 -4.80 -18.81 4.61
CA PHE A 542 -3.97 -18.86 5.82
C PHE A 542 -2.96 -20.02 5.77
N PRO A 543 -1.69 -19.82 6.18
CA PRO A 543 -1.10 -18.56 6.68
C PRO A 543 -0.84 -17.54 5.57
N ILE A 544 -1.13 -16.25 5.78
CA ILE A 544 -0.94 -15.18 4.77
C ILE A 544 0.49 -14.62 4.77
N LEU A 545 1.05 -14.38 5.95
CA LEU A 545 2.42 -13.93 6.16
C LEU A 545 3.22 -15.02 6.87
N THR A 546 4.54 -15.04 6.63
CA THR A 546 5.48 -15.87 7.39
C THR A 546 5.71 -15.28 8.79
N ASP A 547 6.18 -16.11 9.72
CA ASP A 547 6.55 -15.65 11.07
C ASP A 547 7.62 -14.54 11.04
N SER A 548 8.57 -14.61 10.09
CA SER A 548 9.59 -13.57 9.94
C SER A 548 8.99 -12.20 9.59
N HIS A 549 7.96 -12.17 8.75
CA HIS A 549 7.24 -10.93 8.44
C HIS A 549 6.41 -10.42 9.62
N LEU A 550 5.81 -11.32 10.41
CA LEU A 550 5.10 -10.93 11.63
C LEU A 550 6.06 -10.32 12.66
N GLN A 551 7.23 -10.92 12.89
CA GLN A 551 8.26 -10.37 13.79
C GLN A 551 8.83 -9.03 13.28
N ALA A 552 8.95 -8.87 11.96
CA ALA A 552 9.37 -7.61 11.36
C ALA A 552 8.41 -6.46 11.67
N LEU A 553 7.10 -6.72 11.75
CA LEU A 553 6.11 -5.69 12.12
C LEU A 553 6.37 -5.15 13.53
N ASP A 554 6.58 -6.02 14.52
CA ASP A 554 6.84 -5.60 15.91
C ASP A 554 8.13 -4.77 16.01
N ARG A 555 9.20 -5.22 15.32
CA ARG A 555 10.46 -4.47 15.23
C ARG A 555 10.24 -3.09 14.62
N ARG A 556 9.48 -3.00 13.53
CA ARG A 556 9.17 -1.73 12.84
C ARG A 556 8.32 -0.79 13.69
N VAL A 557 7.38 -1.28 14.50
CA VAL A 557 6.64 -0.44 15.47
C VAL A 557 7.61 0.30 16.39
N GLY A 558 8.60 -0.39 16.94
CA GLY A 558 9.63 0.23 17.79
C GLY A 558 10.41 1.34 17.07
N ILE A 559 10.74 1.13 15.79
CA ILE A 559 11.44 2.13 14.96
C ILE A 559 10.56 3.37 14.75
N VAL A 560 9.28 3.22 14.46
CA VAL A 560 8.36 4.37 14.31
C VAL A 560 8.29 5.19 15.60
N LEU A 561 8.13 4.52 16.76
CA LEU A 561 8.12 5.19 18.06
C LEU A 561 9.43 5.94 18.33
N ARG A 562 10.57 5.35 17.95
CA ARG A 562 11.88 6.00 18.09
C ARG A 562 11.98 7.26 17.23
N THR A 563 11.52 7.18 15.98
CA THR A 563 11.48 8.33 15.08
C THR A 563 10.68 9.50 15.66
N VAL A 564 9.52 9.22 16.28
CA VAL A 564 8.70 10.25 16.94
C VAL A 564 9.42 10.82 18.17
N TYR A 565 10.05 9.97 18.99
CA TYR A 565 10.83 10.41 20.14
C TYR A 565 11.97 11.34 19.74
N GLU A 566 12.75 10.99 18.73
CA GLU A 566 13.84 11.82 18.21
C GLU A 566 13.34 13.18 17.71
N CYS A 567 12.14 13.25 17.13
CA CYS A 567 11.54 14.52 16.75
C CYS A 567 11.33 15.44 17.96
N ILE A 568 10.86 14.93 19.10
CA ILE A 568 10.70 15.73 20.32
C ILE A 568 12.09 16.10 20.89
N MET A 569 13.03 15.15 20.93
CA MET A 569 14.37 15.37 21.50
C MET A 569 15.20 16.40 20.74
N ARG A 570 14.86 16.71 19.48
CA ARG A 570 15.46 17.83 18.71
C ARG A 570 15.01 19.22 19.17
N GLY A 571 14.20 19.31 20.22
CA GLY A 571 13.70 20.57 20.76
C GLY A 571 12.38 21.04 20.15
N ASN A 572 11.70 20.19 19.36
CA ASN A 572 10.35 20.51 18.87
C ASN A 572 9.35 20.41 20.03
N ALA A 573 8.39 21.34 20.08
CA ALA A 573 7.32 21.27 21.05
C ALA A 573 6.43 20.03 20.79
N VAL A 574 5.94 19.39 21.85
CA VAL A 574 5.06 18.22 21.74
C VAL A 574 3.83 18.52 20.89
N ALA A 575 3.29 19.74 21.00
CA ALA A 575 2.15 20.23 20.22
C ALA A 575 2.40 20.26 18.71
N ASP A 576 3.65 20.52 18.30
CA ASP A 576 4.04 20.60 16.89
C ASP A 576 4.28 19.20 16.30
N VAL A 577 4.68 18.24 17.15
CA VAL A 577 4.95 16.85 16.74
C VAL A 577 3.71 16.00 16.75
N ILE A 578 2.84 16.16 17.75
CA ILE A 578 1.70 15.28 17.99
C ILE A 578 0.41 16.07 17.82
N VAL A 579 -0.26 15.79 16.71
CA VAL A 579 -1.54 16.41 16.35
C VAL A 579 -2.66 15.70 17.09
N ASP A 580 -3.34 16.43 17.98
CA ASP A 580 -4.58 16.01 18.61
C ASP A 580 -5.72 16.02 17.59
N ASP A 581 -6.17 14.84 17.20
CA ASP A 581 -7.29 14.60 16.30
C ASP A 581 -8.64 14.43 17.02
N GLY A 582 -8.66 14.56 18.35
CA GLY A 582 -9.85 14.40 19.18
C GLY A 582 -10.31 12.95 19.32
N PHE A 583 -9.40 11.99 19.23
CA PHE A 583 -9.67 10.56 19.40
C PHE A 583 -9.69 10.13 20.87
#